data_AF-A0A918RX37-F1
#
_entry.id   AF-A0A918RX37-F1
#
_cell.length_a   1.000
_cell.length_b   1.000
_cell.length_c   1.000
_cell.angle_alpha   90.00
_cell.angle_beta   90.00
_cell.angle_gamma   90.00
#
_symmetry.space_group_name_H-M   'P 1'
#
loop_
_entity.id
_entity.type
_entity.pdbx_description
1 polymer ?
#
loop_
_entity_poly.entity_id
_entity_poly.type
_entity_poly.pdbx_seq_one_letter_code
_entity_poly.pdbx_strand_id
1 'polypeptide(L)'
;MSGVKSKLLPRTHLATGLVLIGLFMLTGQYMRHQLQLSDQPFDAQRMMYRASHIYLLLVGIANTVIGCYWQSYRSRWGRTTQLMSSVMFLSAPIIFSVAFIVEPASVSQDRPFTWLGCVMLLAATGLLLASRVIDNRLAIKLSENKSRAN
;
A
#
# COMPACT_ATOMS: atom_id res chain seq x y z
N MET A 1 13.44 12.94 23.95
CA MET A 1 13.53 13.07 22.46
C MET A 1 12.72 12.01 21.70
N SER A 2 11.61 11.48 22.23
CA SER A 2 10.86 10.34 21.63
C SER A 2 9.62 10.72 20.79
N GLY A 3 9.23 12.00 20.74
CA GLY A 3 7.99 12.44 20.08
C GLY A 3 8.08 12.66 18.56
N VAL A 4 9.29 12.87 18.01
CA VAL A 4 9.46 13.18 16.56
C VAL A 4 9.40 11.91 15.70
N LYS A 5 9.93 10.79 16.20
CA LYS A 5 9.98 9.52 15.45
C LYS A 5 8.60 8.85 15.31
N SER A 6 7.64 9.09 16.21
CA SER A 6 6.31 8.48 16.15
C SER A 6 5.40 9.09 15.08
N LYS A 7 5.68 10.33 14.63
CA LYS A 7 4.90 11.02 13.59
C LYS A 7 5.50 10.88 12.18
N LEU A 8 6.71 10.35 12.04
CA LEU A 8 7.37 10.25 10.73
C LEU A 8 6.67 9.21 9.83
N LEU A 9 6.43 8.02 10.36
CA LEU A 9 5.83 6.91 9.60
C LEU A 9 4.42 7.19 9.04
N PRO A 10 3.46 7.75 9.82
CA PRO A 10 2.18 8.17 9.26
C PRO A 10 2.32 9.26 8.20
N ARG A 11 3.24 10.21 8.39
CA ARG A 11 3.50 11.27 7.40
C ARG A 11 4.10 10.72 6.12
N THR A 12 5.01 9.75 6.20
CA THR A 12 5.58 9.11 5.00
C THR A 12 4.51 8.35 4.22
N HIS A 13 3.62 7.62 4.89
CA HIS A 13 2.49 6.97 4.24
C HIS A 13 1.55 7.98 3.59
N LEU A 14 1.17 9.03 4.32
CA LEU A 14 0.28 10.07 3.79
C LEU A 14 0.90 10.78 2.57
N ALA A 15 2.15 11.21 2.69
CA ALA A 15 2.87 11.86 1.59
C ALA A 15 3.00 10.93 0.37
N THR A 16 3.38 9.67 0.58
CA THR A 16 3.48 8.67 -0.49
C THR A 16 2.13 8.46 -1.17
N GLY A 17 1.05 8.38 -0.39
CA GLY A 17 -0.30 8.24 -0.91
C GLY A 17 -0.74 9.41 -1.77
N LEU A 18 -0.52 10.65 -1.31
CA LEU A 18 -0.84 11.86 -2.06
C LEU A 18 -0.01 11.99 -3.34
N VAL A 19 1.29 11.70 -3.27
CA VAL A 19 2.18 11.69 -4.45
C VAL A 19 1.68 10.68 -5.48
N LEU A 20 1.30 9.47 -5.04
CA LEU A 20 0.78 8.45 -5.94
C LEU A 20 -0.58 8.80 -6.55
N ILE A 21 -1.46 9.49 -5.82
CA ILE A 21 -2.71 10.00 -6.39
C ILE A 21 -2.40 11.04 -7.49
N GLY A 22 -1.41 11.91 -7.27
CA GLY A 22 -0.90 12.81 -8.30
C GLY A 22 -0.33 12.03 -9.50
N LEU A 23 0.50 11.02 -9.26
CA LEU A 23 1.08 10.18 -10.30
C LEU A 23 0.01 9.39 -11.08
N PHE A 24 -1.04 8.94 -10.41
CA PHE A 24 -2.21 8.36 -11.04
C PHE A 24 -2.83 9.36 -12.02
N MET A 25 -3.12 10.61 -11.62
CA MET A 25 -3.65 11.61 -12.55
C MET A 25 -2.72 11.84 -13.75
N LEU A 26 -1.41 11.94 -13.52
CA LEU A 26 -0.42 12.13 -14.57
C LEU A 26 -0.36 10.95 -15.56
N THR A 27 -0.33 9.71 -15.05
CA THR A 27 -0.33 8.52 -15.90
C THR A 27 -1.63 8.38 -16.70
N GLY A 28 -2.77 8.84 -16.17
CA GLY A 28 -4.03 8.94 -16.90
C GLY A 28 -3.94 9.89 -18.10
N GLN A 29 -3.34 11.07 -17.90
CA GLN A 29 -3.11 12.03 -18.99
C GLN A 29 -2.12 11.49 -20.02
N TYR A 30 -1.04 10.85 -19.56
CA TYR A 30 -0.06 10.19 -20.44
C TYR A 30 -0.73 9.13 -21.35
N MET A 31 -1.55 8.27 -20.77
CA MET A 31 -2.31 7.25 -21.51
C MET A 31 -3.26 7.86 -22.54
N ARG A 32 -3.89 8.99 -22.22
CA ARG A 32 -4.83 9.67 -23.12
C ARG A 32 -4.12 10.37 -24.27
N HIS A 33 -3.06 11.12 -23.99
CA HIS A 33 -2.45 12.03 -24.96
C HIS A 33 -1.29 11.42 -25.72
N GLN A 34 -0.40 10.67 -25.03
CA GLN A 34 0.81 10.15 -25.64
C GLN A 34 0.59 8.76 -26.26
N LEU A 35 -0.13 7.88 -25.56
CA LEU A 35 -0.42 6.53 -26.05
C LEU A 35 -1.70 6.46 -26.90
N GLN A 36 -2.53 7.53 -26.89
CA GLN A 36 -3.80 7.61 -27.63
C GLN A 36 -4.68 6.36 -27.45
N LEU A 37 -4.67 5.77 -26.25
CA LEU A 37 -5.35 4.50 -25.95
C LEU A 37 -6.87 4.56 -26.14
N SER A 38 -7.46 5.75 -26.25
CA SER A 38 -8.88 5.92 -26.56
C SER A 38 -9.21 5.60 -28.02
N ASP A 39 -8.27 5.87 -28.92
CA ASP A 39 -8.43 5.74 -30.37
C ASP A 39 -7.94 4.39 -30.87
N GLN A 40 -7.20 3.66 -30.03
CA GLN A 40 -6.78 2.30 -30.31
C GLN A 40 -7.94 1.29 -30.17
N PRO A 41 -7.98 0.23 -31.01
CA PRO A 41 -8.89 -0.89 -30.85
C PRO A 41 -8.82 -1.49 -29.45
N PHE A 42 -9.87 -2.23 -29.08
CA PHE A 42 -9.87 -2.94 -27.80
C PHE A 42 -8.86 -4.09 -27.84
N ASP A 43 -7.65 -3.83 -27.35
CA ASP A 43 -6.52 -4.76 -27.36
C ASP A 43 -5.99 -5.04 -25.94
N ALA A 44 -5.33 -6.19 -25.76
CA ALA A 44 -4.75 -6.65 -24.52
C ALA A 44 -3.82 -5.59 -23.90
N GLN A 45 -3.00 -4.92 -24.71
CA GLN A 45 -2.09 -3.87 -24.25
C GLN A 45 -2.83 -2.69 -23.60
N ARG A 46 -3.94 -2.25 -24.20
CA ARG A 46 -4.80 -1.19 -23.65
C ARG A 46 -5.40 -1.59 -22.32
N MET A 47 -5.82 -2.85 -22.17
CA MET A 47 -6.31 -3.37 -20.88
C MET A 47 -5.20 -3.44 -19.82
N MET A 48 -3.98 -3.83 -20.21
CA MET A 48 -2.83 -3.91 -19.30
C MET A 48 -2.42 -2.53 -18.76
N TYR A 49 -2.36 -1.50 -19.61
CA TYR A 49 -2.10 -0.12 -19.17
C TYR A 49 -3.16 0.36 -18.18
N ARG A 50 -4.45 0.14 -18.48
CA ARG A 50 -5.57 0.52 -17.60
C ARG A 50 -5.54 -0.21 -16.25
N ALA A 51 -5.28 -1.52 -16.26
CA ALA A 51 -5.16 -2.30 -15.03
C ALA A 51 -3.98 -1.82 -14.17
N SER A 52 -2.81 -1.61 -14.78
CA SER A 52 -1.61 -1.12 -14.09
C SER A 52 -1.82 0.28 -13.50
N HIS A 53 -2.51 1.15 -14.22
CA HIS A 53 -2.91 2.47 -13.75
C HIS A 53 -3.84 2.40 -12.52
N ILE A 54 -4.81 1.47 -12.49
CA ILE A 54 -5.67 1.27 -11.32
C ILE A 54 -4.86 0.75 -10.12
N TYR A 55 -3.84 -0.08 -10.33
CA TYR A 55 -2.98 -0.51 -9.24
C TYR A 55 -2.19 0.63 -8.60
N LEU A 56 -1.74 1.63 -9.38
CA LEU A 56 -1.14 2.85 -8.81
C LEU A 56 -2.11 3.61 -7.90
N LEU A 57 -3.39 3.70 -8.30
CA LEU A 57 -4.42 4.28 -7.44
C LEU A 57 -4.62 3.46 -6.17
N LEU A 58 -4.68 2.12 -6.28
CA LEU A 58 -4.84 1.21 -5.16
C LEU A 58 -3.75 1.45 -4.10
N VAL A 59 -2.48 1.48 -4.50
CA VAL A 59 -1.39 1.75 -3.54
C VAL A 59 -1.40 3.17 -3.02
N GLY A 60 -1.85 4.15 -3.81
CA GLY A 60 -1.99 5.55 -3.38
C GLY A 60 -3.05 5.70 -2.28
N ILE A 61 -4.24 5.11 -2.49
CA ILE A 61 -5.32 5.11 -1.50
C ILE A 61 -4.90 4.34 -0.26
N ALA A 62 -4.32 3.15 -0.41
CA ALA A 62 -3.88 2.34 0.74
C ALA A 62 -2.90 3.10 1.64
N ASN A 63 -1.87 3.73 1.05
CA ASN A 63 -0.92 4.54 1.79
C ASN A 63 -1.57 5.78 2.43
N THR A 64 -2.50 6.44 1.73
CA THR A 64 -3.26 7.59 2.29
C THR A 64 -4.07 7.17 3.52
N VAL A 65 -4.84 6.08 3.42
CA VAL A 65 -5.66 5.54 4.52
C VAL A 65 -4.79 5.17 5.70
N ILE A 66 -3.68 4.46 5.47
CA ILE A 66 -2.74 4.09 6.54
C ILE A 66 -2.17 5.33 7.22
N GLY A 67 -1.81 6.37 6.46
CA GLY A 67 -1.31 7.63 7.00
C GLY A 67 -2.33 8.39 7.84
N CYS A 68 -3.59 8.43 7.39
CA CYS A 68 -4.69 9.12 8.09
C CYS A 68 -5.12 8.41 9.38
N TYR A 69 -5.16 7.08 9.37
CA TYR A 69 -5.68 6.27 10.47
C TYR A 69 -4.60 5.55 11.27
N TRP A 70 -3.36 6.04 11.23
CA TRP A 70 -2.25 5.40 11.91
C TRP A 70 -2.42 5.39 13.43
N GLN A 71 -2.41 4.20 14.02
CA GLN A 71 -2.40 4.00 15.47
C GLN A 71 -1.16 3.21 15.86
N SER A 72 -0.40 3.69 16.84
CA SER A 72 0.77 2.96 17.34
C SER A 72 0.36 1.91 18.36
N TYR A 73 0.73 0.66 18.13
CA TYR A 73 0.45 -0.45 19.06
C TYR A 73 1.39 -0.45 20.26
N ARG A 74 0.86 -0.88 21.41
CA ARG A 74 1.60 -0.97 22.68
C ARG A 74 2.41 -2.25 22.76
N SER A 75 1.90 -3.33 22.17
CA SER A 75 2.58 -4.61 22.07
C SER A 75 3.89 -4.49 21.29
N ARG A 76 4.99 -5.07 21.81
CA ARG A 76 6.25 -5.20 21.06
C ARG A 76 6.04 -5.99 19.77
N TRP A 77 5.28 -7.09 19.84
CA TRP A 77 4.97 -7.92 18.68
C TRP A 77 4.06 -7.21 17.69
N GLY A 78 3.01 -6.51 18.18
CA GLY A 78 2.15 -5.69 17.32
C GLY A 78 2.91 -4.58 16.60
N ARG A 79 3.88 -3.95 17.27
CA ARG A 79 4.71 -2.91 16.66
C ARG A 79 5.65 -3.46 15.58
N THR A 80 6.26 -4.62 15.79
CA THR A 80 7.14 -5.25 14.80
C THR A 80 6.37 -5.63 13.54
N THR A 81 5.21 -6.29 13.68
CA THR A 81 4.40 -6.70 12.53
C THR A 81 3.79 -5.49 11.79
N GLN A 82 3.42 -4.44 12.51
CA GLN A 82 3.01 -3.16 11.92
C GLN A 82 4.15 -2.51 11.12
N LEU A 83 5.38 -2.54 11.62
CA LEU A 83 6.54 -1.99 10.90
C LEU A 83 6.84 -2.78 9.63
N MET A 84 6.80 -4.11 9.69
CA MET A 84 6.99 -4.96 8.50
C MET A 84 5.91 -4.68 7.44
N SER A 85 4.65 -4.58 7.85
CA SER A 85 3.55 -4.19 6.96
C SER A 85 3.79 -2.82 6.32
N SER A 86 4.20 -1.84 7.11
CA SER A 86 4.50 -0.48 6.65
C SER A 86 5.59 -0.45 5.59
N VAL A 87 6.70 -1.19 5.79
CA VAL A 87 7.76 -1.32 4.80
C VAL A 87 7.21 -1.89 3.48
N MET A 88 6.38 -2.93 3.55
CA MET A 88 5.81 -3.54 2.35
C MET A 88 4.85 -2.60 1.60
N PHE A 89 4.01 -1.85 2.33
CA PHE A 89 3.12 -0.84 1.73
C PHE A 89 3.90 0.33 1.10
N LEU A 90 5.06 0.69 1.64
CA LEU A 90 5.91 1.76 1.10
C LEU A 90 6.75 1.29 -0.11
N SER A 91 7.05 0.00 -0.22
CA SER A 91 7.76 -0.56 -1.39
C SER A 91 6.84 -0.90 -2.56
N ALA A 92 5.57 -1.25 -2.29
CA ALA A 92 4.59 -1.56 -3.35
C ALA A 92 4.45 -0.45 -4.43
N PRO A 93 4.44 0.86 -4.10
CA PRO A 93 4.50 1.96 -5.08
C PRO A 93 5.57 1.78 -6.16
N ILE A 94 6.77 1.35 -5.77
CA ILE A 94 7.91 1.19 -6.69
C ILE A 94 7.63 0.03 -7.64
N ILE A 95 7.16 -1.10 -7.10
CA ILE A 95 6.85 -2.30 -7.88
C ILE A 95 5.74 -2.01 -8.91
N PHE A 96 4.65 -1.36 -8.50
CA PHE A 96 3.56 -1.04 -9.43
C PHE A 96 3.92 0.04 -10.45
N SER A 97 4.82 0.97 -10.10
CA SER A 97 5.36 1.93 -11.06
C SER A 97 6.20 1.23 -12.13
N VAL A 98 7.05 0.29 -11.74
CA VAL A 98 7.82 -0.55 -12.68
C VAL A 98 6.87 -1.40 -13.53
N ALA A 99 5.86 -2.02 -12.91
CA ALA A 99 4.86 -2.84 -13.61
C ALA A 99 4.13 -2.03 -14.69
N PHE A 100 3.76 -0.77 -14.41
CA PHE A 100 3.09 0.12 -15.35
C PHE A 100 3.93 0.42 -16.60
N ILE A 101 5.25 0.52 -16.45
CA ILE A 101 6.16 0.85 -17.56
C ILE A 101 6.51 -0.41 -18.36
N VAL A 102 6.85 -1.51 -17.67
CA VAL A 102 7.48 -2.68 -18.29
C VAL A 102 6.46 -3.66 -18.85
N GLU A 103 5.41 -4.00 -18.10
CA GLU A 103 4.53 -5.11 -18.48
C GLU A 103 3.65 -4.80 -19.70
N PRO A 104 3.04 -3.60 -19.84
CA PRO A 104 2.27 -3.30 -21.04
C PRO A 104 3.16 -3.17 -22.30
N ALA A 105 4.46 -2.90 -22.15
CA ALA A 105 5.37 -2.75 -23.29
C ALA A 105 5.73 -4.10 -23.95
N SER A 106 5.72 -5.20 -23.20
CA SER A 106 6.08 -6.53 -23.71
C SER A 106 4.91 -7.30 -24.33
N VAL A 107 3.66 -6.88 -24.11
CA VAL A 107 2.42 -7.61 -24.49
C VAL A 107 2.50 -9.10 -24.09
N SER A 108 3.25 -9.41 -23.02
CA SER A 108 3.39 -10.75 -22.50
C SER A 108 2.22 -11.10 -21.61
N GLN A 109 1.76 -12.35 -21.66
CA GLN A 109 0.76 -12.84 -20.71
C GLN A 109 1.29 -12.85 -19.27
N ASP A 110 2.59 -13.05 -19.10
CA ASP A 110 3.24 -13.03 -17.80
C ASP A 110 3.35 -11.60 -17.26
N ARG A 111 2.87 -11.43 -16.03
CA ARG A 111 2.85 -10.14 -15.29
C ARG A 111 3.51 -10.28 -13.92
N PRO A 112 4.82 -10.53 -13.89
CA PRO A 112 5.52 -10.91 -12.66
C PRO A 112 5.56 -9.78 -11.62
N PHE A 113 5.65 -8.51 -12.05
CA PHE A 113 5.71 -7.38 -11.14
C PHE A 113 4.35 -7.07 -10.53
N THR A 114 3.29 -7.11 -11.35
CA THR A 114 1.91 -6.98 -10.85
C THR A 114 1.58 -8.11 -9.88
N TRP A 115 1.93 -9.36 -10.22
CA TRP A 115 1.73 -10.49 -9.33
C TRP A 115 2.46 -10.31 -7.99
N LEU A 116 3.75 -9.94 -8.04
CA LEU A 116 4.56 -9.67 -6.85
C LEU A 116 3.97 -8.54 -6.01
N GLY A 117 3.53 -7.45 -6.65
CA GLY A 117 2.89 -6.32 -5.98
C GLY A 117 1.60 -6.73 -5.27
N CYS A 118 0.76 -7.54 -5.92
CA CYS A 118 -0.48 -8.05 -5.31
C CYS A 118 -0.21 -8.97 -4.12
N VAL A 119 0.72 -9.93 -4.24
CA VAL A 119 1.11 -10.82 -3.13
C VAL A 119 1.70 -10.02 -1.97
N MET A 120 2.52 -9.02 -2.27
CA MET A 120 3.10 -8.13 -1.28
C MET A 120 2.03 -7.33 -0.53
N LEU A 121 1.03 -6.77 -1.23
CA LEU A 121 -0.08 -6.06 -0.60
C LEU A 121 -0.95 -6.98 0.26
N LEU A 122 -1.20 -8.20 -0.19
CA LEU A 122 -1.94 -9.20 0.58
C LEU A 122 -1.20 -9.52 1.88
N ALA A 123 0.10 -9.82 1.79
CA ALA A 123 0.94 -10.11 2.95
C ALA A 123 1.03 -8.90 3.91
N ALA A 124 1.21 -7.70 3.37
CA ALA A 124 1.26 -6.46 4.15
C ALA A 124 -0.05 -6.23 4.92
N THR A 125 -1.19 -6.43 4.25
CA THR A 125 -2.52 -6.30 4.87
C THR A 125 -2.72 -7.35 5.95
N GLY A 126 -2.35 -8.61 5.70
CA GLY A 126 -2.42 -9.70 6.68
C GLY A 126 -1.58 -9.41 7.93
N LEU A 127 -0.36 -8.92 7.75
CA LEU A 127 0.51 -8.51 8.86
C LEU A 127 -0.07 -7.34 9.67
N LEU A 128 -0.68 -6.37 8.99
CA LEU A 128 -1.35 -5.24 9.66
C LEU A 128 -2.55 -5.73 10.48
N LEU A 129 -3.35 -6.65 9.96
CA LEU A 129 -4.47 -7.23 10.71
C LEU A 129 -3.97 -8.04 11.90
N ALA A 130 -2.94 -8.86 11.72
CA ALA A 130 -2.33 -9.62 12.80
C ALA A 130 -1.81 -8.70 13.92
N SER A 131 -1.18 -7.58 13.56
CA SER A 131 -0.71 -6.57 14.51
C SER A 131 -1.85 -6.03 15.38
N ARG A 132 -3.02 -5.77 14.79
CA ARG A 132 -4.20 -5.28 15.50
C ARG A 132 -4.76 -6.31 16.47
N VAL A 133 -4.84 -7.57 16.04
CA VAL A 133 -5.34 -8.68 16.88
C VAL A 133 -4.43 -8.90 18.08
N ILE A 134 -3.10 -8.88 17.88
CA ILE A 134 -2.12 -9.05 18.95
C ILE A 134 -2.27 -7.95 20.00
N ASP A 135 -2.39 -6.68 19.56
CA ASP A 135 -2.52 -5.55 20.48
C ASP A 135 -3.83 -5.59 21.27
N ASN A 136 -4.94 -5.93 20.63
CA ASN A 136 -6.24 -6.09 21.29
C ASN A 136 -6.20 -7.19 22.36
N ARG A 137 -5.56 -8.33 22.10
CA ARG A 137 -5.42 -9.42 23.08
C ARG A 137 -4.61 -8.99 24.31
N LEU A 138 -3.58 -8.17 24.13
CA LEU A 138 -2.78 -7.63 25.23
C LEU A 138 -3.57 -6.62 26.06
N ALA A 139 -4.38 -5.77 25.42
CA ALA A 139 -5.24 -4.82 26.13
C ALA A 139 -6.24 -5.53 27.06
N ILE A 140 -6.88 -6.60 26.59
CA ILE A 140 -7.84 -7.40 27.37
C ILE A 140 -7.17 -8.04 28.60
N LYS A 141 -6.01 -8.67 28.43
CA LYS A 141 -5.27 -9.29 29.56
C LYS A 141 -4.88 -8.28 30.63
N LEU A 142 -4.53 -7.06 30.24
CA LEU A 142 -4.17 -6.00 31.18
C LEU A 142 -5.38 -5.48 31.96
N SER A 143 -6.56 -5.39 31.34
CA SER A 143 -7.80 -5.02 32.04
C SER A 143 -8.25 -6.07 33.05
N GLU A 144 -8.13 -7.36 32.71
CA GLU A 144 -8.47 -8.46 33.63
C GLU A 144 -7.57 -8.48 34.87
N ASN A 145 -6.26 -8.34 34.69
CA ASN A 145 -5.32 -8.29 35.80
C ASN A 145 -5.56 -7.08 36.72
N LYS A 146 -5.95 -5.93 36.16
CA LYS A 146 -6.27 -4.74 36.96
C LYS A 146 -7.53 -4.94 37.80
N SER A 147 -8.54 -5.63 37.27
CA SER A 147 -9.77 -5.95 38.02
C SER A 147 -9.52 -6.88 39.20
N ARG A 148 -8.61 -7.85 39.05
CA ARG A 148 -8.25 -8.81 40.12
C ARG A 148 -7.39 -8.21 41.24
N ALA A 149 -6.77 -7.06 41.00
CA ALA A 149 -5.89 -6.41 41.97
C ALA A 149 -6.61 -5.36 42.84
N ASN A 150 -7.88 -5.09 42.56
CA ASN A 150 -8.78 -4.23 43.33
C ASN A 150 -9.76 -5.08 44.12
#